data_AF-A0A2S4PPH5-F1
#
_entry.id   AF-A0A2S4PPH5-F1
#
_cell.length_a   1.000
_cell.length_b   1.000
_cell.length_c   1.000
_cell.angle_alpha   90.00
_cell.angle_beta   90.00
_cell.angle_gamma   90.00
#
_symmetry.space_group_name_H-M   'P 1'
#
loop_
_entity.id
_entity.type
_entity.pdbx_description
1 polymer ?
#
loop_
_entity_poly.entity_id
_entity_poly.type
_entity_poly.pdbx_seq_one_letter_code
_entity_poly.pdbx_strand_id
1 'polypeptide(L)'
;MTILVEVWLLIGEFYRQASIYDDAQCAIDEANQLVNLIESEILNDSNSSLSSSEYIWEGGKTVADLRSDIYSELGYLAIAEGFPHSAITDFESALSHSRDHPNAIVGLSNILMDIYTKKLILPPSIPSLDFSRTVTPLSSSSNTLKLSSTLRVSQNSGTNFLTTSTAPDLLNPVAAVRLDNSNSKKNLRGDTSDCISISAHEISYKDPSPAFLNRLAARDRAFGLLNSLTKTGQGWNHSEAWFALARAYEESEQFDKAKEVLWWCVELEDGRG
;
A
#
# COMPACT_ATOMS: atom_id res chain seq x y z
N MET A 1 -16.65 -13.91 -20.30
CA MET A 1 -15.99 -14.21 -19.01
C MET A 1 -15.64 -12.92 -18.25
N THR A 2 -14.98 -11.95 -18.88
CA THR A 2 -14.69 -10.63 -18.27
C THR A 2 -15.94 -9.90 -17.75
N ILE A 3 -17.03 -9.88 -18.52
CA ILE A 3 -18.33 -9.32 -18.09
C ILE A 3 -18.85 -9.97 -16.80
N LEU A 4 -18.60 -11.27 -16.61
CA LEU A 4 -19.05 -11.96 -15.40
C LEU A 4 -18.26 -11.51 -14.17
N VAL A 5 -16.95 -11.27 -14.33
CA VAL A 5 -16.10 -10.68 -13.28
C VAL A 5 -16.62 -9.30 -12.90
N GLU A 6 -16.91 -8.44 -13.89
CA GLU A 6 -17.43 -7.09 -13.64
C GLU A 6 -18.79 -7.11 -12.93
N VAL A 7 -19.69 -8.03 -13.30
CA VAL A 7 -20.98 -8.19 -12.62
C VAL A 7 -20.80 -8.62 -11.16
N TRP A 8 -19.88 -9.54 -10.87
CA TRP A 8 -19.57 -9.91 -9.49
C TRP A 8 -18.98 -8.77 -8.67
N LEU A 9 -18.08 -7.98 -9.26
CA LEU A 9 -17.54 -6.78 -8.61
C LEU A 9 -18.63 -5.73 -8.36
N LEU A 10 -19.53 -5.52 -9.31
CA LEU A 10 -20.67 -4.63 -9.14
C LEU A 10 -21.60 -5.09 -8.01
N ILE A 11 -21.89 -6.38 -7.91
CA ILE A 11 -22.67 -6.96 -6.82
C ILE A 11 -21.95 -6.77 -5.47
N GLY A 12 -20.64 -7.02 -5.44
CA GLY A 12 -19.81 -6.80 -4.25
C GLY A 12 -19.85 -5.33 -3.79
N GLU A 13 -19.78 -4.39 -4.73
CA GLU A 13 -19.89 -2.97 -4.46
C GLU A 13 -21.26 -2.63 -3.83
N PHE A 14 -22.35 -3.15 -4.39
CA PHE A 14 -23.69 -2.95 -3.83
C PHE A 14 -23.83 -3.51 -2.41
N TYR A 15 -23.31 -4.72 -2.15
CA TYR A 15 -23.32 -5.30 -0.81
C TYR A 15 -22.48 -4.49 0.18
N ARG A 16 -21.32 -4.00 -0.24
CA ARG A 16 -20.47 -3.10 0.55
C ARG A 16 -21.22 -1.81 0.92
N GLN A 17 -21.87 -1.17 -0.05
CA GLN A 17 -22.67 0.04 0.19
C GLN A 17 -23.88 -0.22 1.10
N ALA A 18 -24.44 -1.44 1.06
CA ALA A 18 -25.51 -1.89 1.96
C ALA A 18 -25.01 -2.34 3.35
N SER A 19 -23.71 -2.26 3.62
CA SER A 19 -23.06 -2.72 4.86
C SER A 19 -23.21 -4.23 5.13
N ILE A 20 -23.34 -5.04 4.07
CA ILE A 20 -23.40 -6.51 4.14
C ILE A 20 -22.04 -7.07 3.68
N TYR A 21 -21.04 -7.01 4.57
CA TYR A 21 -19.65 -7.27 4.20
C TYR A 21 -19.35 -8.73 3.88
N ASP A 22 -20.00 -9.68 4.57
CA ASP A 22 -19.81 -11.11 4.31
C ASP A 22 -20.20 -11.47 2.87
N ASP A 23 -21.36 -10.99 2.41
CA ASP A 23 -21.84 -11.22 1.04
C ASP A 23 -20.99 -10.48 0.00
N ALA A 24 -20.48 -9.29 0.35
CA ALA A 24 -19.54 -8.54 -0.50
C ALA A 24 -18.24 -9.33 -0.71
N GLN A 25 -17.67 -9.89 0.36
CA GLN A 25 -16.46 -10.71 0.30
C GLN A 25 -16.71 -11.97 -0.55
N CYS A 26 -17.83 -12.66 -0.37
CA CYS A 26 -18.18 -13.81 -1.20
C CYS A 26 -18.27 -13.45 -2.69
N ALA A 27 -18.88 -12.30 -3.04
CA ALA A 27 -18.94 -11.84 -4.42
C ALA A 27 -17.55 -11.57 -5.02
N ILE A 28 -16.65 -10.96 -4.24
CA ILE A 28 -15.26 -10.73 -4.66
C ILE A 28 -14.48 -12.04 -4.81
N ASP A 29 -14.71 -13.02 -3.94
CA ASP A 29 -14.08 -14.34 -4.03
C ASP A 29 -14.50 -15.10 -5.30
N GLU A 30 -15.77 -14.99 -5.71
CA GLU A 30 -16.26 -15.52 -6.99
C GLU A 30 -15.60 -14.82 -8.18
N ALA A 31 -15.46 -13.49 -8.13
CA ALA A 31 -14.72 -12.72 -9.14
C ALA A 31 -13.25 -13.20 -9.26
N ASN A 32 -12.58 -13.41 -8.13
CA ASN A 32 -11.22 -13.94 -8.07
C ASN A 32 -11.10 -15.34 -8.70
N GLN A 33 -12.04 -16.25 -8.41
CA GLN A 33 -12.04 -17.59 -8.99
C GLN A 33 -12.15 -17.55 -10.52
N LEU A 34 -12.99 -16.66 -11.06
CA LEU A 34 -13.11 -16.47 -12.50
C LEU A 34 -11.83 -15.91 -13.13
N VAL A 35 -11.15 -14.97 -12.48
CA VAL A 35 -9.86 -14.46 -12.97
C VAL A 35 -8.79 -15.56 -12.97
N ASN A 36 -8.72 -16.37 -11.91
CA ASN A 36 -7.81 -17.52 -11.87
C ASN A 36 -8.11 -18.55 -12.97
N LEU A 37 -9.39 -18.76 -13.27
CA LEU A 37 -9.81 -19.62 -14.38
C LEU A 37 -9.33 -19.05 -15.72
N ILE A 38 -9.53 -17.76 -15.97
CA ILE A 38 -9.06 -17.07 -17.19
C ILE A 38 -7.52 -17.15 -17.31
N GLU A 39 -6.80 -16.91 -16.22
CA GLU A 39 -5.34 -17.07 -16.17
C GLU A 39 -4.89 -18.48 -16.57
N SER A 40 -5.57 -19.51 -16.05
CA SER A 40 -5.26 -20.90 -16.37
C SER A 40 -5.55 -21.26 -17.82
N GLU A 41 -6.62 -20.72 -18.41
CA GLU A 41 -6.98 -20.91 -19.82
C GLU A 41 -5.91 -20.28 -20.74
N ILE A 42 -5.47 -19.06 -20.43
CA ILE A 42 -4.39 -18.38 -21.16
C ILE A 42 -3.07 -19.16 -21.11
N LEU A 43 -2.71 -19.70 -19.94
CA LEU A 43 -1.51 -20.53 -19.81
C LEU A 43 -1.62 -21.83 -20.59
N ASN A 44 -2.81 -22.45 -20.63
CA ASN A 44 -3.05 -23.66 -21.41
C ASN A 44 -2.99 -23.39 -22.92
N ASP A 45 -3.57 -22.29 -23.40
CA ASP A 45 -3.58 -21.90 -24.81
C ASP A 45 -2.22 -21.38 -25.30
N SER A 46 -1.38 -20.84 -24.42
CA SER A 46 -0.01 -20.45 -24.76
C SER A 46 0.84 -21.65 -25.22
N ASN A 47 0.51 -22.86 -24.77
CA ASN A 47 1.17 -24.10 -25.18
C ASN A 47 0.64 -24.65 -26.52
N SER A 48 -0.46 -24.10 -27.06
CA SER A 48 -1.12 -24.56 -28.28
C SER A 48 -0.98 -23.55 -29.44
N SER A 49 0.19 -22.93 -29.62
CA SER A 49 0.62 -22.22 -30.84
C SER A 49 -0.46 -21.40 -31.59
N LEU A 50 -0.63 -20.13 -31.18
CA LEU A 50 -0.61 -18.90 -32.00
C LEU A 50 -1.34 -17.78 -31.25
N SER A 51 -0.62 -16.68 -31.01
CA SER A 51 -1.11 -15.39 -30.50
C SER A 51 -1.21 -15.19 -28.98
N SER A 52 -0.10 -15.36 -28.27
CA SER A 52 0.10 -14.80 -26.91
C SER A 52 0.43 -13.30 -26.92
N SER A 53 0.07 -12.57 -27.97
CA SER A 53 0.16 -11.11 -28.00
C SER A 53 -1.22 -10.58 -27.64
N GLU A 54 -1.35 -10.11 -26.40
CA GLU A 54 -2.38 -9.15 -26.02
C GLU A 54 -3.78 -9.60 -26.44
N TYR A 55 -4.28 -10.66 -25.82
CA TYR A 55 -5.72 -10.96 -25.86
C TYR A 55 -6.43 -9.81 -25.16
N ILE A 56 -6.70 -8.76 -25.93
CA ILE A 56 -7.64 -7.69 -25.63
C ILE A 56 -9.01 -8.36 -25.78
N TRP A 57 -9.47 -9.04 -24.73
CA TRP A 57 -10.85 -9.55 -24.65
C TRP A 57 -11.80 -8.36 -24.87
N GLU A 58 -13.02 -8.61 -25.39
CA GLU A 58 -14.05 -7.70 -25.96
C GLU A 58 -14.50 -6.48 -25.11
N GLY A 59 -13.55 -5.80 -24.48
CA GLY A 59 -13.67 -4.74 -23.50
C GLY A 59 -12.32 -4.09 -23.14
N GLY A 60 -11.21 -4.49 -23.76
CA GLY A 60 -9.92 -3.80 -23.60
C GLY A 60 -9.10 -4.19 -22.37
N LYS A 61 -9.72 -4.90 -21.42
CA LYS A 61 -9.12 -5.21 -20.11
C LYS A 61 -8.22 -6.44 -20.18
N THR A 62 -7.01 -6.29 -19.65
CA THR A 62 -6.09 -7.41 -19.42
C THR A 62 -6.44 -8.12 -18.11
N VAL A 63 -5.88 -9.32 -17.92
CA VAL A 63 -5.97 -10.02 -16.62
C VAL A 63 -5.40 -9.16 -15.48
N ALA A 64 -4.33 -8.40 -15.75
CA ALA A 64 -3.75 -7.50 -14.77
C ALA A 64 -4.75 -6.40 -14.35
N ASP A 65 -5.50 -5.86 -15.30
CA ASP A 65 -6.55 -4.88 -15.02
C ASP A 65 -7.67 -5.48 -14.17
N LEU A 66 -8.12 -6.71 -14.47
CA LEU A 66 -9.12 -7.40 -13.65
C LEU A 66 -8.62 -7.66 -12.21
N ARG A 67 -7.35 -8.02 -12.05
CA ARG A 67 -6.74 -8.14 -10.70
C ARG A 67 -6.70 -6.79 -10.00
N SER A 68 -6.38 -5.72 -10.72
CA SER A 68 -6.37 -4.37 -10.18
C SER A 68 -7.77 -3.94 -9.71
N ASP A 69 -8.80 -4.20 -10.52
CA ASP A 69 -10.21 -3.97 -10.20
C ASP A 69 -10.57 -4.71 -8.89
N ILE A 70 -10.25 -6.01 -8.78
CA ILE A 70 -10.52 -6.82 -7.57
C ILE A 70 -9.81 -6.28 -6.32
N TYR A 71 -8.50 -6.04 -6.41
CA TYR A 71 -7.74 -5.53 -5.26
C TYR A 71 -8.19 -4.13 -4.84
N SER A 72 -8.67 -3.31 -5.77
CA SER A 72 -9.25 -2.02 -5.44
C SER A 72 -10.55 -2.17 -4.65
N GLU A 73 -11.43 -3.11 -5.04
CA GLU A 73 -12.67 -3.39 -4.30
C GLU A 73 -12.41 -4.00 -2.93
N LEU A 74 -11.41 -4.89 -2.79
CA LEU A 74 -10.95 -5.37 -1.48
C LEU A 74 -10.48 -4.21 -0.60
N GLY A 75 -9.70 -3.28 -1.15
CA GLY A 75 -9.27 -2.09 -0.42
C GLY A 75 -10.45 -1.23 0.06
N TYR A 76 -11.45 -1.04 -0.79
CA TYR A 76 -12.67 -0.32 -0.41
C TYR A 76 -13.54 -1.07 0.60
N LEU A 77 -13.60 -2.40 0.52
CA LEU A 77 -14.26 -3.26 1.50
C LEU A 77 -13.58 -3.14 2.87
N ALA A 78 -12.24 -3.23 2.91
CA ALA A 78 -11.46 -3.06 4.13
C ALA A 78 -11.63 -1.66 4.75
N ILE A 79 -11.77 -0.60 3.93
CA ILE A 79 -12.15 0.74 4.43
C ILE A 79 -13.53 0.68 5.11
N ALA A 80 -14.52 0.06 4.48
CA ALA A 80 -15.90 -0.01 4.98
C ALA A 80 -16.01 -0.83 6.28
N GLU A 81 -15.21 -1.89 6.43
CA GLU A 81 -15.11 -2.70 7.65
C GLU A 81 -14.36 -1.98 8.79
N GLY A 82 -13.62 -0.91 8.49
CA GLY A 82 -12.85 -0.14 9.47
C GLY A 82 -11.39 -0.60 9.63
N PHE A 83 -10.83 -1.30 8.64
CA PHE A 83 -9.45 -1.75 8.59
C PHE A 83 -8.62 -1.00 7.51
N PRO A 84 -8.36 0.31 7.68
CA PRO A 84 -7.68 1.12 6.66
C PRO A 84 -6.23 0.69 6.41
N HIS A 85 -5.58 0.02 7.36
CA HIS A 85 -4.22 -0.50 7.17
C HIS A 85 -4.18 -1.69 6.21
N SER A 86 -5.18 -2.58 6.27
CA SER A 86 -5.34 -3.67 5.29
C SER A 86 -5.66 -3.08 3.92
N ALA A 87 -6.52 -2.05 3.87
CA ALA A 87 -6.84 -1.38 2.61
C ALA A 87 -5.61 -0.82 1.88
N ILE A 88 -4.61 -0.30 2.61
CA ILE A 88 -3.35 0.14 1.99
C ILE A 88 -2.69 -1.02 1.26
N THR A 89 -2.57 -2.20 1.86
CA THR A 89 -1.91 -3.34 1.21
C THR A 89 -2.66 -3.83 -0.01
N ASP A 90 -4.00 -3.75 0.01
CA ASP A 90 -4.83 -4.13 -1.11
C ASP A 90 -4.69 -3.13 -2.26
N PHE A 91 -4.71 -1.82 -1.99
CA PHE A 91 -4.46 -0.81 -3.03
C PHE A 91 -3.05 -0.90 -3.62
N GLU A 92 -2.03 -1.14 -2.80
CA GLU A 92 -0.66 -1.34 -3.31
C GLU A 92 -0.57 -2.59 -4.20
N SER A 93 -1.30 -3.64 -3.85
CA SER A 93 -1.44 -4.83 -4.68
C SER A 93 -2.14 -4.50 -6.00
N ALA A 94 -3.19 -3.68 -5.99
CA ALA A 94 -3.84 -3.20 -7.21
C ALA A 94 -2.87 -2.43 -8.13
N LEU A 95 -2.07 -1.52 -7.56
CA LEU A 95 -1.10 -0.71 -8.29
C LEU A 95 0.11 -1.50 -8.82
N SER A 96 0.39 -2.67 -8.24
CA SER A 96 1.41 -3.57 -8.76
C SER A 96 1.01 -4.23 -10.08
N HIS A 97 -0.30 -4.37 -10.33
CA HIS A 97 -0.85 -4.90 -11.58
C HIS A 97 -1.05 -3.78 -12.61
N SER A 98 -1.76 -2.71 -12.23
CA SER A 98 -2.04 -1.55 -13.09
C SER A 98 -1.66 -0.26 -12.37
N ARG A 99 -0.63 0.43 -12.87
CA ARG A 99 0.00 1.58 -12.20
C ARG A 99 -0.89 2.81 -12.13
N ASP A 100 -1.82 2.91 -13.05
CA ASP A 100 -2.67 4.06 -13.35
C ASP A 100 -4.14 3.76 -13.04
N HIS A 101 -4.39 2.75 -12.22
CA HIS A 101 -5.73 2.35 -11.79
C HIS A 101 -6.41 3.46 -10.94
N PRO A 102 -7.52 4.08 -11.41
CA PRO A 102 -8.06 5.29 -10.80
C PRO A 102 -8.58 5.05 -9.38
N ASN A 103 -9.42 4.02 -9.20
CA ASN A 103 -10.04 3.68 -7.92
C ASN A 103 -8.98 3.35 -6.85
N ALA A 104 -7.91 2.65 -7.22
CA ALA A 104 -6.84 2.31 -6.28
C ALA A 104 -6.00 3.53 -5.88
N ILE A 105 -5.68 4.40 -6.84
CA ILE A 105 -4.96 5.65 -6.56
C ILE A 105 -5.79 6.57 -5.66
N VAL A 106 -7.08 6.76 -5.96
CA VAL A 106 -7.96 7.62 -5.16
C VAL A 106 -8.13 7.07 -3.76
N GLY A 107 -8.41 5.76 -3.62
CA GLY A 107 -8.53 5.08 -2.33
C GLY A 107 -7.26 5.21 -1.49
N LEU A 108 -6.10 4.87 -2.06
CA LEU A 108 -4.81 4.98 -1.36
C LEU A 108 -4.49 6.43 -0.97
N SER A 109 -4.70 7.38 -1.88
CA SER A 109 -4.42 8.79 -1.64
C SER A 109 -5.28 9.35 -0.51
N ASN A 110 -6.57 8.99 -0.45
CA ASN A 110 -7.45 9.39 0.64
C ASN A 110 -6.95 8.87 2.01
N ILE A 111 -6.52 7.61 2.09
CA ILE A 111 -5.93 7.05 3.32
C ILE A 111 -4.65 7.79 3.71
N LEU A 112 -3.76 8.07 2.75
CA LEU A 112 -2.51 8.79 2.99
C LEU A 112 -2.76 10.22 3.49
N MET A 113 -3.78 10.90 2.98
CA MET A 113 -4.18 12.23 3.46
C MET A 113 -4.83 12.19 4.84
N ASP A 114 -5.59 11.13 5.14
CA ASP A 114 -6.13 10.90 6.48
C ASP A 114 -5.01 10.59 7.50
N ILE A 115 -3.92 9.94 7.09
CA ILE A 115 -2.68 9.77 7.89
C ILE A 115 -1.99 11.12 8.13
N TYR A 116 -1.89 11.97 7.10
CA TYR A 116 -1.29 13.30 7.21
C TYR A 116 -2.05 14.21 8.18
N THR A 117 -3.38 14.29 8.01
CA THR A 117 -4.30 15.09 8.86
C THR A 117 -4.51 14.48 10.25
N LYS A 118 -3.89 13.33 10.54
CA LYS A 118 -4.00 12.58 11.81
C LYS A 118 -5.43 12.14 12.13
N LYS A 119 -6.29 12.04 11.12
CA LYS A 119 -7.63 11.44 11.25
C LYS A 119 -7.53 9.93 11.46
N LEU A 120 -6.51 9.29 10.89
CA LEU A 120 -6.13 7.91 11.18
C LEU A 120 -4.94 7.87 12.15
N ILE A 121 -5.15 7.23 13.29
CA ILE A 121 -4.12 7.04 14.32
C ILE A 121 -3.24 5.88 13.85
N LEU A 122 -2.03 6.17 13.39
CA LEU A 122 -1.01 5.16 13.15
C LEU A 122 -0.76 4.38 14.44
N PRO A 123 -0.84 3.03 14.44
CA PRO A 123 -0.41 2.26 15.58
C PRO A 123 1.08 2.54 15.82
N PRO A 124 1.52 2.79 17.06
CA PRO A 124 2.92 3.04 17.36
C PRO A 124 3.76 1.80 17.00
N SER A 125 4.57 1.89 15.94
CA SER A 125 5.51 0.84 15.54
C SER A 125 6.72 0.81 16.48
N ILE A 126 6.53 0.40 17.72
CA ILE A 126 7.62 -0.03 18.59
C ILE A 126 7.16 -1.30 19.32
N PRO A 127 7.61 -2.50 18.92
CA PRO A 127 7.57 -3.62 19.83
C PRO A 127 8.55 -3.30 20.96
N SER A 128 8.03 -3.00 22.16
CA SER A 128 8.82 -2.96 23.37
C SER A 128 9.43 -4.34 23.60
N LEU A 129 10.63 -4.56 23.07
CA LEU A 129 11.45 -5.73 23.33
C LEU A 129 11.96 -5.61 24.77
N ASP A 130 11.17 -6.11 25.72
CA ASP A 130 11.56 -6.22 27.12
C ASP A 130 12.65 -7.30 27.26
N PHE A 131 13.90 -6.89 27.01
CA PHE A 131 15.08 -7.66 27.41
C PHE A 131 15.27 -7.50 28.93
N SER A 132 14.50 -8.22 29.74
CA SER A 132 14.85 -8.45 31.15
C SER A 132 15.00 -9.95 31.42
N ARG A 133 16.17 -10.44 31.02
CA ARG A 133 16.81 -11.59 31.62
C ARG A 133 17.11 -11.24 33.09
N THR A 134 16.31 -11.74 34.03
CA THR A 134 16.76 -11.90 35.41
C THR A 134 16.76 -13.38 35.76
N VAL A 135 17.96 -13.89 36.01
CA VAL A 135 18.28 -15.25 36.43
C VAL A 135 17.97 -15.45 37.92
N THR A 136 17.59 -16.71 38.24
CA THR A 136 17.75 -17.46 39.51
C THR A 136 16.88 -17.12 40.75
N PRO A 137 16.67 -18.06 41.70
CA PRO A 137 16.54 -19.54 41.62
C PRO A 137 15.34 -20.13 42.42
N LEU A 138 15.18 -21.45 42.24
CA LEU A 138 14.31 -22.45 42.90
C LEU A 138 13.94 -22.24 44.38
N SER A 139 12.67 -22.49 44.73
CA SER A 139 12.29 -23.23 45.95
C SER A 139 10.90 -23.88 45.84
N SER A 140 10.90 -25.16 46.21
CA SER A 140 9.85 -26.18 46.33
C SER A 140 8.54 -25.80 47.02
N SER A 141 7.43 -26.37 46.54
CA SER A 141 6.62 -27.27 47.39
C SER A 141 5.71 -28.18 46.56
N SER A 142 5.88 -29.46 46.82
CA SER A 142 5.11 -30.60 46.37
C SER A 142 3.66 -30.51 46.86
N ASN A 143 2.69 -30.90 46.03
CA ASN A 143 1.64 -31.80 46.50
C ASN A 143 1.15 -32.68 45.35
N THR A 144 1.20 -33.97 45.67
CA THR A 144 0.94 -35.15 44.88
C THR A 144 -0.55 -35.43 44.74
N LEU A 145 -1.03 -35.79 43.54
CA LEU A 145 -1.92 -36.95 43.36
C LEU A 145 -1.64 -37.61 42.01
N LYS A 146 -1.21 -38.88 42.11
CA LYS A 146 -1.04 -39.82 40.99
C LYS A 146 -2.41 -40.35 40.56
N LEU A 147 -2.61 -40.55 39.26
CA LEU A 147 -3.27 -41.74 38.75
C LEU A 147 -2.46 -42.29 37.58
N SER A 148 -2.03 -43.53 37.72
CA SER A 148 -1.17 -44.26 36.80
C SER A 148 -1.98 -45.33 36.08
N SER A 149 -1.78 -45.46 34.77
CA SER A 149 -1.73 -46.76 34.06
C SER A 149 -0.95 -46.56 32.75
N THR A 150 0.38 -46.77 32.76
CA THR A 150 1.09 -48.02 32.38
C THR A 150 1.12 -48.22 30.85
N LEU A 151 2.17 -47.77 30.14
CA LEU A 151 3.50 -48.39 29.90
C LEU A 151 3.50 -49.62 28.96
N ARG A 152 4.22 -49.51 27.82
CA ARG A 152 5.36 -50.35 27.37
C ARG A 152 6.25 -49.48 26.43
N VAL A 153 7.49 -49.09 26.76
CA VAL A 153 8.80 -49.82 26.78
C VAL A 153 9.29 -50.11 25.33
N SER A 154 10.48 -49.76 24.83
CA SER A 154 11.86 -49.85 25.38
C SER A 154 12.88 -49.02 24.53
N GLN A 155 13.79 -48.25 25.17
CA GLN A 155 15.28 -48.40 25.26
C GLN A 155 16.11 -48.02 24.01
N ASN A 156 16.90 -46.92 24.03
CA ASN A 156 18.28 -46.69 24.59
C ASN A 156 19.39 -47.15 23.61
N SER A 157 20.58 -46.55 23.41
CA SER A 157 21.33 -45.40 23.96
C SER A 157 22.60 -45.15 23.09
N GLY A 158 23.24 -43.97 23.22
CA GLY A 158 24.70 -43.77 22.99
C GLY A 158 25.08 -42.54 22.14
N THR A 159 25.43 -41.39 22.76
CA THR A 159 26.82 -40.83 22.89
C THR A 159 27.44 -40.37 21.56
N ASN A 160 27.99 -39.16 21.32
CA ASN A 160 28.66 -38.15 22.15
C ASN A 160 29.19 -37.00 21.23
N PHE A 161 29.17 -35.74 21.69
CA PHE A 161 30.16 -34.63 21.48
C PHE A 161 30.59 -34.19 20.03
N LEU A 162 30.86 -32.94 19.63
CA LEU A 162 31.47 -31.76 20.27
C LEU A 162 31.24 -30.49 19.37
N THR A 163 30.95 -29.33 20.00
CA THR A 163 31.40 -27.92 19.75
C THR A 163 31.90 -27.46 18.36
N THR A 164 31.64 -26.25 17.83
CA THR A 164 31.94 -24.88 18.32
C THR A 164 31.14 -23.87 17.43
N SER A 165 30.42 -22.87 17.93
CA SER A 165 30.79 -21.61 18.61
C SER A 165 31.28 -20.47 17.70
N THR A 166 30.51 -19.38 17.76
CA THR A 166 30.88 -17.94 17.73
C THR A 166 31.24 -17.24 16.40
N ALA A 167 30.31 -16.38 15.96
CA ALA A 167 30.62 -15.03 15.47
C ALA A 167 31.29 -14.19 16.58
N PRO A 168 32.03 -13.11 16.28
CA PRO A 168 31.36 -11.80 16.22
C PRO A 168 32.00 -10.71 15.31
N ASP A 169 31.15 -9.73 14.98
CA ASP A 169 31.30 -8.26 15.02
C ASP A 169 32.42 -7.46 14.32
N LEU A 170 31.91 -6.51 13.51
CA LEU A 170 32.16 -5.05 13.46
C LEU A 170 33.58 -4.50 13.25
N LEU A 171 33.76 -3.75 12.14
CA LEU A 171 34.04 -2.29 12.09
C LEU A 171 34.62 -1.87 10.71
N ASN A 172 34.02 -0.83 10.11
CA ASN A 172 34.53 0.05 9.03
C ASN A 172 35.90 0.69 9.40
N PRO A 173 36.66 1.47 8.55
CA PRO A 173 36.28 2.23 7.33
C PRO A 173 37.36 2.39 6.19
N VAL A 174 36.96 3.08 5.09
CA VAL A 174 37.75 4.01 4.21
C VAL A 174 38.95 3.52 3.35
N ALA A 175 38.80 3.68 2.02
CA ALA A 175 39.80 4.19 1.04
C ALA A 175 39.11 4.43 -0.33
N ALA A 176 38.78 5.65 -0.73
CA ALA A 176 39.61 6.60 -1.48
C ALA A 176 40.07 6.11 -2.87
N VAL A 177 39.39 6.55 -3.93
CA VAL A 177 39.96 6.69 -5.29
C VAL A 177 39.59 8.08 -5.82
N ARG A 178 40.61 8.88 -6.11
CA ARG A 178 40.55 10.14 -6.86
C ARG A 178 40.89 9.85 -8.33
N LEU A 179 40.24 10.55 -9.27
CA LEU A 179 40.91 11.05 -10.48
C LEU A 179 40.21 12.32 -10.99
N ASP A 180 41.02 13.15 -11.65
CA ASP A 180 40.99 14.60 -11.72
C ASP A 180 40.05 15.28 -12.74
N ASN A 181 39.95 16.58 -12.48
CA ASN A 181 39.22 17.69 -13.05
C ASN A 181 39.72 18.16 -14.45
N SER A 182 38.82 18.69 -15.29
CA SER A 182 39.14 19.80 -16.21
C SER A 182 37.90 20.62 -16.67
N ASN A 183 37.75 21.78 -16.03
CA ASN A 183 37.36 23.11 -16.52
C ASN A 183 36.38 23.29 -17.71
N SER A 184 35.26 23.99 -17.45
CA SER A 184 34.81 25.13 -18.27
C SER A 184 33.93 26.11 -17.48
N LYS A 185 34.43 27.34 -17.31
CA LYS A 185 33.71 28.51 -16.80
C LYS A 185 32.91 29.17 -17.93
N LYS A 186 31.63 29.52 -17.73
CA LYS A 186 31.01 30.80 -18.17
C LYS A 186 29.81 31.16 -17.27
N ASN A 187 29.84 32.36 -16.69
CA ASN A 187 28.72 33.03 -16.00
C ASN A 187 27.73 33.61 -17.02
N LEU A 188 26.43 33.72 -16.68
CA LEU A 188 25.68 34.99 -16.56
C LEU A 188 24.23 34.74 -16.09
N ARG A 189 23.59 35.81 -15.62
CA ARG A 189 22.53 35.95 -14.61
C ARG A 189 21.15 36.29 -15.22
N GLY A 190 20.07 35.91 -14.54
CA GLY A 190 18.66 36.36 -14.76
C GLY A 190 17.69 35.35 -14.10
N ASP A 191 17.36 35.46 -12.81
CA ASP A 191 16.25 36.22 -12.18
C ASP A 191 14.83 35.87 -12.69
N THR A 192 14.14 35.01 -11.92
CA THR A 192 12.72 35.05 -11.44
C THR A 192 12.45 33.71 -10.72
N SER A 193 12.28 33.67 -9.39
CA SER A 193 10.99 33.70 -8.65
C SER A 193 10.10 32.49 -9.01
N ASP A 194 9.73 31.54 -8.14
CA ASP A 194 9.22 31.68 -6.77
C ASP A 194 9.62 30.49 -5.86
N CYS A 195 10.15 30.79 -4.68
CA CYS A 195 10.24 29.83 -3.58
C CYS A 195 8.96 29.91 -2.75
N ILE A 196 8.32 28.75 -2.55
CA ILE A 196 7.14 28.58 -1.69
C ILE A 196 7.51 29.07 -0.29
N SER A 197 6.95 30.22 0.08
CA SER A 197 7.09 30.80 1.40
C SER A 197 6.14 30.07 2.33
N ILE A 198 6.62 28.98 2.94
CA ILE A 198 5.92 28.32 4.04
C ILE A 198 5.86 29.34 5.19
N SER A 199 4.64 29.69 5.60
CA SER A 199 4.42 30.66 6.67
C SER A 199 5.13 30.17 7.94
N ALA A 200 6.04 31.00 8.45
CA ALA A 200 6.86 30.72 9.61
C ALA A 200 6.02 30.85 10.89
N HIS A 201 5.21 29.85 11.20
CA HIS A 201 4.75 29.60 12.55
C HIS A 201 4.98 28.12 12.91
N GLU A 202 6.01 27.91 13.72
CA GLU A 202 6.44 26.64 14.35
C GLU A 202 7.11 25.58 13.47
N ILE A 203 8.30 25.88 12.94
CA ILE A 203 9.33 24.85 12.73
C ILE A 203 10.38 25.01 13.82
N SER A 204 10.12 24.37 14.96
CA SER A 204 11.14 24.14 15.99
C SER A 204 12.18 23.19 15.40
N TYR A 205 13.41 23.68 15.17
CA TYR A 205 14.57 22.95 14.64
C TYR A 205 15.13 21.90 15.61
N LYS A 206 14.26 21.10 16.23
CA LYS A 206 14.63 19.84 16.85
C LYS A 206 14.17 18.74 15.91
N ASP A 207 15.09 17.85 15.57
CA ASP A 207 14.93 16.72 14.65
C ASP A 207 13.46 16.35 14.40
N PRO A 208 12.95 16.54 13.17
CA PRO A 208 11.55 16.25 12.89
C PRO A 208 11.29 14.80 13.28
N SER A 209 10.39 14.61 14.24
CA SER A 209 10.01 13.28 14.72
C SER A 209 9.80 12.35 13.52
N PRO A 210 10.26 11.08 13.58
CA PRO A 210 10.07 10.13 12.47
C PRO A 210 8.60 10.02 12.04
N ALA A 211 7.66 10.21 12.97
CA ALA A 211 6.23 10.27 12.68
C ALA A 211 5.83 11.52 11.86
N PHE A 212 6.47 12.68 12.07
CA PHE A 212 6.26 13.88 11.26
C PHE A 212 6.76 13.68 9.82
N LEU A 213 7.96 13.12 9.66
CA LEU A 213 8.50 12.80 8.33
C LEU A 213 7.62 11.80 7.57
N ASN A 214 7.12 10.77 8.25
CA ASN A 214 6.22 9.80 7.63
C ASN A 214 4.90 10.44 7.14
N ARG A 215 4.33 11.37 7.92
CA ARG A 215 3.12 12.09 7.50
C ARG A 215 3.38 13.01 6.31
N LEU A 216 4.51 13.71 6.29
CA LEU A 216 4.89 14.56 5.17
C LEU A 216 5.09 13.73 3.90
N ALA A 217 5.77 12.58 4.02
CA ALA A 217 5.94 11.64 2.93
C ALA A 217 4.59 11.08 2.42
N ALA A 218 3.65 10.78 3.31
CA ALA A 218 2.30 10.34 2.93
C ALA A 218 1.56 11.40 2.10
N ARG A 219 1.60 12.67 2.52
CA ARG A 219 1.01 13.80 1.78
C ARG A 219 1.63 13.95 0.39
N ASP A 220 2.96 14.00 0.32
CA ASP A 220 3.68 14.22 -0.93
C ASP A 220 3.45 13.04 -1.90
N ARG A 221 3.35 11.82 -1.37
CA ARG A 221 2.98 10.64 -2.14
C ARG A 221 1.55 10.72 -2.68
N ALA A 222 0.57 11.06 -1.84
CA ALA A 222 -0.82 11.22 -2.26
C ALA A 222 -0.95 12.26 -3.37
N PHE A 223 -0.30 13.42 -3.19
CA PHE A 223 -0.27 14.47 -4.20
C PHE A 223 0.35 13.98 -5.52
N GLY A 224 1.49 13.29 -5.46
CA GLY A 224 2.16 12.73 -6.63
C GLY A 224 1.29 11.76 -7.42
N LEU A 225 0.60 10.85 -6.73
CA LEU A 225 -0.30 9.89 -7.35
C LEU A 225 -1.51 10.58 -8.01
N LEU A 226 -2.19 11.48 -7.31
CA LEU A 226 -3.38 12.19 -7.82
C LEU A 226 -3.05 13.14 -8.98
N ASN A 227 -1.95 13.87 -8.89
CA ASN A 227 -1.48 14.76 -9.96
C ASN A 227 -1.02 13.98 -11.20
N SER A 228 -0.50 12.76 -11.02
CA SER A 228 -0.22 11.87 -12.16
C SER A 228 -1.52 11.35 -12.77
N LEU A 229 -2.47 10.89 -11.94
CA LEU A 229 -3.73 10.32 -12.40
C LEU A 229 -4.58 11.31 -13.21
N THR A 230 -4.73 12.54 -12.71
CA THR A 230 -5.52 13.61 -13.36
C THR A 230 -4.93 14.09 -14.69
N LYS A 231 -3.66 13.78 -14.96
CA LYS A 231 -2.99 14.05 -16.25
C LYS A 231 -3.05 12.87 -17.21
N THR A 232 -3.50 11.71 -16.75
CA THR A 232 -3.67 10.49 -17.56
C THR A 232 -5.11 10.39 -18.07
N GLY A 233 -5.30 9.86 -19.28
CA GLY A 233 -6.62 9.80 -19.93
C GLY A 233 -7.71 9.05 -19.15
N GLN A 234 -7.37 7.99 -18.41
CA GLN A 234 -8.34 7.28 -17.56
C GLN A 234 -8.72 8.07 -16.29
N GLY A 235 -7.78 8.82 -15.71
CA GLY A 235 -8.01 9.60 -14.51
C GLY A 235 -8.63 10.97 -14.75
N TRP A 236 -8.53 11.51 -15.98
CA TRP A 236 -9.09 12.81 -16.35
C TRP A 236 -10.62 12.86 -16.22
N ASN A 237 -11.32 11.76 -16.53
CA ASN A 237 -12.78 11.67 -16.42
C ASN A 237 -13.29 11.29 -15.01
N HIS A 238 -12.41 11.18 -14.01
CA HIS A 238 -12.77 10.69 -12.68
C HIS A 238 -12.96 11.86 -11.71
N SER A 239 -14.21 12.26 -11.45
CA SER A 239 -14.55 13.42 -10.60
C SER A 239 -13.98 13.29 -9.18
N GLU A 240 -14.02 12.10 -8.59
CA GLU A 240 -13.42 11.80 -7.27
C GLU A 240 -11.90 12.03 -7.23
N ALA A 241 -11.17 11.81 -8.33
CA ALA A 241 -9.72 12.03 -8.38
C ALA A 241 -9.39 13.52 -8.34
N TRP A 242 -10.16 14.33 -9.07
CA TRP A 242 -10.06 15.78 -9.00
C TRP A 242 -10.46 16.31 -7.63
N PHE A 243 -11.49 15.74 -7.00
CA PHE A 243 -11.90 16.15 -5.65
C PHE A 243 -10.82 15.84 -4.61
N ALA A 244 -10.24 14.64 -4.65
CA ALA A 244 -9.12 14.26 -3.80
C ALA A 244 -7.88 15.15 -4.05
N LEU A 245 -7.62 15.55 -5.30
CA LEU A 245 -6.54 16.47 -5.63
C LEU A 245 -6.79 17.89 -5.10
N ALA A 246 -8.02 18.41 -5.18
CA ALA A 246 -8.40 19.69 -4.59
C ALA A 246 -8.14 19.69 -3.08
N ARG A 247 -8.57 18.64 -2.38
CA ARG A 247 -8.28 18.42 -0.96
C ARG A 247 -6.77 18.47 -0.68
N ALA A 248 -5.94 17.90 -1.55
CA ALA A 248 -4.49 17.95 -1.40
C ALA A 248 -3.88 19.36 -1.53
N TYR A 249 -4.46 20.20 -2.40
CA TYR A 249 -4.07 21.60 -2.52
C TYR A 249 -4.49 22.45 -1.31
N GLU A 250 -5.66 22.17 -0.73
CA GLU A 250 -6.13 22.83 0.50
C GLU A 250 -5.17 22.55 1.68
N GLU A 251 -4.78 21.29 1.87
CA GLU A 251 -3.81 20.87 2.89
C GLU A 251 -2.38 21.41 2.65
N SER A 252 -2.13 21.91 1.44
CA SER A 252 -0.86 22.54 1.03
C SER A 252 -0.95 24.08 0.99
N GLU A 253 -2.04 24.66 1.52
CA GLU A 253 -2.33 26.10 1.55
C GLU A 253 -2.37 26.79 0.17
N GLN A 254 -2.58 26.02 -0.91
CA GLN A 254 -2.68 26.51 -2.29
C GLN A 254 -4.14 26.64 -2.72
N PHE A 255 -4.88 27.54 -2.05
CA PHE A 255 -6.33 27.69 -2.24
C PHE A 255 -6.75 28.08 -3.65
N ASP A 256 -5.94 28.87 -4.36
CA ASP A 256 -6.27 29.30 -5.72
C ASP A 256 -6.29 28.10 -6.68
N LYS A 257 -5.29 27.22 -6.58
CA LYS A 257 -5.25 25.97 -7.36
C LYS A 257 -6.33 24.98 -6.92
N ALA A 258 -6.64 24.92 -5.62
CA ALA A 258 -7.73 24.07 -5.13
C ALA A 258 -9.06 24.45 -5.79
N LYS A 259 -9.36 25.75 -5.92
CA LYS A 259 -10.56 26.25 -6.61
C LYS A 259 -10.58 25.90 -8.10
N GLU A 260 -9.45 26.05 -8.78
CA GLU A 260 -9.32 25.67 -10.19
C GLU A 260 -9.57 24.18 -10.39
N VAL A 261 -8.99 23.34 -9.54
CA VAL A 261 -9.17 21.89 -9.59
C VAL A 261 -10.61 21.48 -9.27
N LEU A 262 -11.24 22.11 -8.28
CA LEU A 262 -12.62 21.85 -7.91
C LEU A 262 -13.62 22.18 -9.04
N TRP A 263 -13.29 23.17 -9.86
CA TRP A 263 -14.11 23.51 -11.03
C TRP A 263 -14.17 22.34 -12.03
N TRP A 264 -13.07 21.63 -12.25
CA TRP A 264 -13.07 20.40 -13.07
C TRP A 264 -13.95 19.29 -12.47
N CYS A 265 -13.99 19.15 -11.14
CA CYS A 265 -14.91 18.20 -10.50
C CYS A 265 -16.36 18.50 -10.86
N VAL A 266 -16.75 19.77 -10.74
CA VAL A 266 -18.13 20.23 -11.01
C VAL A 266 -18.48 20.03 -12.48
N GLU A 267 -17.59 20.42 -13.40
CA GLU A 267 -17.84 20.26 -14.84
C GLU A 267 -18.02 18.79 -15.24
N LEU A 268 -17.21 17.89 -14.68
CA LEU A 268 -17.35 16.45 -14.93
C LEU A 268 -18.63 15.87 -14.32
N GLU A 269 -19.06 16.35 -13.15
CA GLU A 269 -20.28 15.86 -12.52
C GLU A 269 -21.54 16.40 -13.22
N ASP A 270 -21.55 17.67 -13.63
CA ASP A 270 -22.62 18.28 -14.43
C ASP A 270 -22.77 17.59 -15.80
N GLY A 271 -21.68 17.08 -16.37
CA GLY A 271 -21.70 16.30 -17.62
C GLY A 271 -22.22 14.87 -17.48
N ARG A 272 -22.39 14.35 -16.25
CA ARG A 272 -22.86 12.97 -15.98
C ARG A 272 -24.37 12.87 -15.74
N GLY A 273 -25.06 14.01 -15.55
CA GLY A 273 -26.49 14.12 -15.23
C GLY A 273 -27.44 14.14 -16.42
#